data_AF-A0AA38NH39-F1
#
_entry.id   AF-A0AA38NH39-F1
#
_cell.length_a   1.000
_cell.length_b   1.000
_cell.length_c   1.000
_cell.angle_alpha   90.00
_cell.angle_beta   90.00
_cell.angle_gamma   90.00
#
_symmetry.space_group_name_H-M   'P 1'
#
loop_
_entity.id
_entity.type
_entity.pdbx_description
1 polymer ?
#
loop_
_entity_poly.entity_id
_entity_poly.type
_entity_poly.pdbx_seq_one_letter_code
_entity_poly.pdbx_strand_id
1 'polypeptide(L)'
;MDSNTNAPISPAQSRCWEATVKAHKQAEKLLESHQNLLKDELERQEAEQQLDRLTQRVSADLEDVTHRLQGMNMGVGHLMGMLSVPSTPTRTRFTKSTPTTPSRPLKGTILKPSEDVEPVYPGSRYPAYVIYQGKGGTHGVFYAWKSHNGVSGAREFYDNSCHKHVVRSFSNRALAHEFYEEFVNAGIPELLAEADPEQDEHFIVVEGVKPMACRDRKALIMDALQFRGGVAYRFMGDMGSAWGKFNQLKAQGLVKVTHPSRTLF
;
A
#
# COMPACT_ATOMS: atom_id res chain seq x y z
N MET A 1 -80.21 -6.53 -25.62
CA MET A 1 -79.96 -7.98 -25.47
C MET A 1 -78.55 -8.17 -25.94
N ASP A 2 -77.59 -8.04 -25.03
CA ASP A 2 -76.18 -7.96 -25.40
C ASP A 2 -75.60 -9.36 -25.26
N SER A 3 -75.48 -10.03 -26.41
CA SER A 3 -74.93 -11.37 -26.53
C SER A 3 -73.43 -11.33 -26.23
N ASN A 4 -73.09 -11.64 -24.97
CA ASN A 4 -71.73 -11.77 -24.47
C ASN A 4 -71.05 -12.98 -25.14
N THR A 5 -70.21 -12.71 -26.14
CA THR A 5 -69.56 -13.74 -26.96
C THR A 5 -68.18 -14.04 -26.39
N ASN A 6 -68.12 -14.89 -25.37
CA ASN A 6 -66.85 -15.39 -24.81
C ASN A 6 -66.27 -16.45 -25.73
N ALA A 7 -65.46 -16.04 -26.70
CA ALA A 7 -64.65 -16.97 -27.48
C ALA A 7 -63.52 -17.57 -26.60
N PRO A 8 -63.27 -18.88 -26.65
CA PRO A 8 -62.21 -19.51 -25.86
C PRO A 8 -60.82 -19.02 -26.29
N ILE A 9 -60.06 -18.52 -25.32
CA ILE A 9 -58.67 -18.06 -25.50
C ILE A 9 -57.82 -19.24 -25.96
N SER A 10 -57.04 -19.05 -27.03
CA SER A 10 -56.16 -20.10 -27.55
C SER A 10 -55.08 -20.47 -26.51
N PRO A 11 -54.66 -21.75 -26.38
CA PRO A 11 -53.56 -22.15 -25.49
C PRO A 11 -52.24 -21.40 -25.73
N ALA A 12 -52.03 -20.87 -26.94
CA ALA A 12 -50.89 -20.02 -27.25
C ALA A 12 -51.00 -18.63 -26.58
N GLN A 13 -52.20 -18.04 -26.56
CA GLN A 13 -52.47 -16.75 -25.91
C GLN A 13 -52.36 -16.86 -24.39
N SER A 14 -52.84 -17.96 -23.78
CA SER A 14 -52.70 -18.19 -22.33
C SER A 14 -51.23 -18.24 -21.90
N ARG A 15 -50.39 -18.98 -22.64
CA ARG A 15 -48.94 -19.08 -22.35
C ARG A 15 -48.21 -17.76 -22.53
N CYS A 16 -48.57 -16.98 -23.54
CA CYS A 16 -48.02 -15.65 -23.76
C CYS A 16 -48.35 -14.72 -22.58
N TRP A 17 -49.60 -14.71 -22.15
CA TRP A 17 -50.06 -13.93 -21.00
C TRP A 17 -49.31 -14.31 -19.70
N GLU A 18 -49.22 -15.60 -19.38
CA GLU A 18 -48.48 -16.07 -18.20
C GLU A 18 -47.01 -15.65 -18.21
N ALA A 19 -46.35 -15.70 -19.38
CA ALA A 19 -44.98 -15.23 -19.54
C ALA A 19 -44.86 -13.72 -19.26
N THR A 20 -45.80 -12.90 -19.75
CA THR A 20 -45.80 -11.45 -19.48
C THR A 20 -46.01 -11.13 -17.99
N VAL A 21 -46.92 -11.82 -17.31
CA VAL A 21 -47.15 -11.65 -15.86
C VAL A 21 -45.90 -12.06 -15.07
N LYS A 22 -45.24 -13.16 -15.44
CA LYS A 22 -44.01 -13.60 -14.79
C LYS A 22 -42.87 -12.61 -14.99
N ALA A 23 -42.72 -12.06 -16.20
CA ALA A 23 -41.71 -11.05 -16.50
C ALA A 23 -41.95 -9.77 -15.68
N HIS A 24 -43.21 -9.32 -15.56
CA HIS A 24 -43.55 -8.15 -14.74
C HIS A 24 -43.19 -8.36 -13.27
N LYS A 25 -43.53 -9.51 -12.70
CA LYS A 25 -43.18 -9.85 -11.30
C LYS A 25 -41.67 -9.90 -11.06
N GLN A 26 -40.89 -10.36 -12.05
CA GLN A 26 -39.43 -10.34 -11.97
C GLN A 26 -38.87 -8.90 -12.03
N ALA A 27 -39.45 -8.05 -12.87
CA ALA A 27 -39.06 -6.64 -12.96
C ALA A 27 -39.32 -5.89 -11.66
N GLU A 28 -40.47 -6.12 -11.00
CA GLU A 28 -40.78 -5.54 -9.69
C GLU A 28 -39.77 -5.96 -8.62
N LYS A 29 -39.42 -7.26 -8.58
CA LYS A 29 -38.42 -7.78 -7.65
C LYS A 29 -37.03 -7.16 -7.88
N LEU A 30 -36.65 -6.93 -9.13
CA LEU A 30 -35.39 -6.25 -9.46
C LEU A 30 -35.41 -4.79 -9.04
N LEU A 31 -36.55 -4.10 -9.21
CA LEU A 31 -36.71 -2.72 -8.81
C LEU A 31 -36.64 -2.56 -7.28
N GLU A 32 -37.28 -3.46 -6.52
CA GLU A 32 -37.18 -3.51 -5.06
C GLU A 32 -35.73 -3.79 -4.61
N SER A 33 -35.06 -4.76 -5.24
CA SER A 33 -33.65 -5.04 -4.95
C SER A 33 -32.74 -3.83 -5.23
N HIS A 34 -33.02 -3.07 -6.28
CA HIS A 34 -32.26 -1.87 -6.62
C HIS A 34 -32.51 -0.74 -5.60
N GLN A 35 -33.75 -0.56 -5.14
CA GLN A 35 -34.07 0.41 -4.09
C GLN A 35 -33.37 0.08 -2.77
N ASN A 36 -33.33 -1.20 -2.38
CA ASN A 36 -32.61 -1.64 -1.20
C ASN A 36 -31.10 -1.37 -1.32
N LEU A 37 -30.51 -1.64 -2.48
CA LEU A 37 -29.09 -1.36 -2.73
C LEU A 37 -28.76 0.14 -2.64
N LEU A 38 -29.64 1.01 -3.14
CA LEU A 38 -29.48 2.45 -3.01
C LEU A 38 -29.58 2.91 -1.55
N LYS A 39 -30.46 2.31 -0.76
CA LYS A 39 -30.58 2.59 0.67
C LYS A 39 -29.31 2.17 1.42
N ASP A 40 -28.81 0.97 1.16
CA ASP A 40 -27.58 0.46 1.79
C ASP A 40 -26.35 1.34 1.43
N GLU A 41 -26.27 1.82 0.18
CA GLU A 41 -25.21 2.73 -0.26
C GLU A 41 -25.31 4.10 0.45
N LEU A 42 -26.52 4.61 0.70
CA LEU A 42 -26.72 5.84 1.47
C LEU A 42 -26.28 5.65 2.93
N GLU A 43 -26.70 4.57 3.58
CA GLU A 43 -26.27 4.24 4.95
C GLU A 43 -24.74 4.09 5.05
N ARG A 44 -24.11 3.49 4.03
CA ARG A 44 -22.64 3.39 3.93
C ARG A 44 -21.98 4.77 3.84
N GLN A 45 -22.53 5.69 3.04
CA GLN A 45 -22.00 7.05 2.90
C GLN A 45 -22.14 7.85 4.20
N GLU A 46 -23.24 7.70 4.93
CA GLU A 46 -23.42 8.33 6.24
C GLU A 46 -22.40 7.81 7.25
N ALA A 47 -22.15 6.50 7.28
CA ALA A 47 -21.12 5.91 8.13
C ALA A 47 -19.70 6.42 7.79
N GLU A 48 -19.39 6.58 6.51
CA GLU A 48 -18.12 7.13 6.03
C GLU A 48 -17.93 8.58 6.50
N GLN A 49 -18.96 9.43 6.37
CA GLN A 49 -18.93 10.81 6.90
C GLN A 49 -18.76 10.86 8.42
N GLN A 50 -19.35 9.92 9.16
CA GLN A 50 -19.16 9.83 10.61
C GLN A 50 -17.72 9.47 10.97
N LEU A 51 -17.10 8.56 10.23
CA LEU A 51 -15.70 8.18 10.43
C LEU A 51 -14.74 9.35 10.14
N ASP A 52 -15.01 10.13 9.09
CA ASP A 52 -14.22 11.32 8.77
C ASP A 52 -14.30 12.37 9.88
N ARG A 53 -15.51 12.63 10.41
CA ARG A 53 -15.69 13.53 11.55
C ARG A 53 -14.94 13.06 12.80
N LEU A 54 -14.95 11.75 13.07
CA LEU A 54 -14.21 11.19 14.20
C LEU A 54 -12.70 11.33 14.01
N THR A 55 -12.22 11.09 12.79
CA THR A 55 -10.81 11.22 12.42
C THR A 55 -10.32 12.66 12.59
N GLN A 56 -11.09 13.64 12.12
CA GLN A 56 -10.80 15.07 12.32
C GLN A 56 -10.75 15.43 13.82
N ARG A 57 -11.69 14.90 14.62
CA ARG A 57 -11.71 15.15 16.06
C ARG A 57 -10.48 14.58 16.76
N VAL A 58 -10.09 13.34 16.45
CA VAL A 58 -8.89 12.73 17.04
C VAL A 58 -7.63 13.50 16.65
N SER A 59 -7.54 13.97 15.41
CA SER A 59 -6.42 14.81 14.97
C SER A 59 -6.34 16.12 15.77
N ALA A 60 -7.46 16.81 15.96
CA ALA A 60 -7.52 18.03 16.75
C ALA A 60 -7.14 17.80 18.22
N ASP A 61 -7.62 16.70 18.82
CA ASP A 61 -7.28 16.32 20.20
C ASP A 61 -5.78 15.99 20.34
N LEU A 62 -5.17 15.35 19.34
CA LEU A 62 -3.73 15.06 19.32
C LEU A 62 -2.88 16.33 19.24
N GLU A 63 -3.30 17.31 18.44
CA GLU A 63 -2.66 18.62 18.35
C GLU A 63 -2.73 19.38 19.69
N ASP A 64 -3.87 19.37 20.37
CA ASP A 64 -4.02 19.97 21.71
C ASP A 64 -3.07 19.32 22.73
N VAL A 65 -3.03 17.98 22.79
CA VAL A 65 -2.11 17.25 23.68
C VAL A 65 -0.66 17.60 23.38
N THR A 66 -0.30 17.68 22.10
CA THR A 66 1.05 18.06 21.67
C THR A 66 1.41 19.48 22.11
N HIS A 67 0.51 20.44 21.95
CA HIS A 67 0.71 21.82 22.42
C HIS A 67 0.85 21.90 23.95
N ARG A 68 0.04 21.15 24.70
CA ARG A 68 0.14 21.10 26.17
C ARG A 68 1.49 20.54 26.64
N LEU A 69 1.98 19.48 26.00
CA LEU A 69 3.29 18.90 26.31
C LEU A 69 4.45 19.86 25.99
N GLN A 70 4.39 20.58 24.87
CA GLN A 70 5.39 21.60 24.53
C GLN A 70 5.41 22.74 25.56
N GLY A 71 4.24 23.19 26.02
CA GLY A 71 4.13 24.19 27.08
C GLY A 71 4.77 23.74 28.41
N MET A 72 4.58 22.47 28.79
CA MET A 72 5.21 21.90 29.98
C MET A 72 6.74 21.81 29.86
N ASN A 73 7.26 21.47 28.67
CA ASN A 73 8.71 21.33 28.45
C ASN A 73 9.46 22.67 28.61
N MET A 74 8.84 23.78 28.21
CA MET A 74 9.38 25.12 28.41
C MET A 74 9.50 25.50 29.90
N GLY A 75 8.62 24.98 30.76
CA GLY A 75 8.70 25.19 32.21
C GLY A 75 9.87 24.46 32.88
N VAL A 76 10.19 23.24 32.42
CA VAL A 76 11.31 22.45 32.94
C VAL A 76 12.66 23.03 32.52
N GLY A 77 12.77 23.51 31.27
CA GLY A 77 13.97 24.19 30.78
C GLY A 77 14.31 25.45 31.58
N HIS A 78 13.31 26.22 31.98
CA HIS A 78 13.51 27.43 32.79
C HIS A 78 13.98 27.11 34.22
N LEU A 79 13.46 26.03 34.84
CA LEU A 79 13.90 25.56 36.16
C LEU A 79 15.33 25.00 36.15
N MET A 80 15.71 24.26 35.10
CA MET A 80 17.09 23.76 34.93
C MET A 80 18.09 24.89 34.69
N GLY A 81 17.68 25.99 34.04
CA GLY A 81 18.50 27.20 33.88
C GLY A 81 18.83 27.89 35.20
N MET A 82 17.94 27.86 36.20
CA MET A 82 18.19 28.46 37.52
C MET A 82 19.09 27.60 38.43
N LEU A 83 19.27 26.32 38.12
CA LEU A 83 20.10 25.38 38.90
C LEU A 83 21.48 25.10 38.27
N SER A 84 21.82 25.79 37.18
CA SER A 84 23.06 25.57 36.45
C SER A 84 24.23 26.33 37.10
N VAL A 85 25.11 25.60 37.77
CA VAL A 85 26.38 26.08 38.36
C VAL A 85 27.36 26.47 37.23
N PRO A 86 28.07 27.62 37.32
CA PRO A 86 28.97 28.08 36.26
C PRO A 86 30.11 27.09 36.03
N SER A 87 30.17 26.57 34.80
CA SER A 87 31.18 25.61 34.38
C SER A 87 32.46 26.32 33.93
N THR A 88 33.57 26.03 34.61
CA THR A 88 34.93 26.51 34.31
C THR A 88 35.46 25.90 33.00
N PRO A 89 36.27 26.63 32.20
CA PRO A 89 36.74 26.15 30.91
C PRO A 89 38.00 25.30 31.07
N THR A 90 37.95 24.04 30.60
CA THR A 90 39.14 23.19 30.48
C THR A 90 39.48 22.96 29.01
N ARG A 91 40.73 23.27 28.68
CA ARG A 91 41.36 23.30 27.36
C ARG A 91 42.20 22.04 27.12
N THR A 92 41.95 21.28 26.06
CA THR A 92 42.89 20.34 25.39
C THR A 92 42.36 20.05 23.97
N ARG A 93 43.00 20.49 22.88
CA ARG A 93 44.21 20.03 22.15
C ARG A 93 44.01 18.76 21.28
N PHE A 94 43.91 19.01 19.97
CA PHE A 94 44.19 18.21 18.74
C PHE A 94 44.53 16.70 18.84
N THR A 95 43.92 15.89 17.96
CA THR A 95 44.61 15.19 16.82
C THR A 95 43.64 14.58 15.78
N LYS A 96 44.12 14.57 14.52
CA LYS A 96 43.65 13.97 13.25
C LYS A 96 43.07 12.55 13.32
N SER A 97 42.04 12.24 12.52
CA SER A 97 42.16 11.62 11.16
C SER A 97 40.80 11.11 10.65
N THR A 98 40.50 11.45 9.39
CA THR A 98 39.38 10.98 8.56
C THR A 98 39.54 9.53 8.09
N PRO A 99 38.43 8.77 7.99
CA PRO A 99 38.28 7.73 6.98
C PRO A 99 37.20 8.10 5.95
N THR A 100 37.60 7.92 4.70
CA THR A 100 36.87 8.05 3.45
C THR A 100 35.58 7.23 3.44
N THR A 101 34.46 7.89 3.17
CA THR A 101 33.14 7.26 3.00
C THR A 101 32.94 6.80 1.55
N PRO A 102 32.33 5.64 1.28
CA PRO A 102 32.09 5.16 -0.08
C PRO A 102 31.08 6.03 -0.82
N SER A 103 31.36 6.20 -2.09
CA SER A 103 30.58 6.90 -3.11
C SER A 103 29.11 6.44 -3.19
N ARG A 104 28.24 7.44 -3.13
CA ARG A 104 26.77 7.39 -3.30
C ARG A 104 26.40 6.90 -4.71
N PRO A 105 25.52 5.89 -4.89
CA PRO A 105 24.99 5.51 -6.21
C PRO A 105 23.99 6.54 -6.74
N LEU A 106 23.83 6.56 -8.07
CA LEU A 106 22.93 7.45 -8.80
C LEU A 106 21.47 7.31 -8.33
N LYS A 107 20.83 8.48 -8.19
CA LYS A 107 19.38 8.65 -8.02
C LYS A 107 18.61 7.82 -9.05
N GLY A 108 17.87 6.82 -8.58
CA GLY A 108 16.71 6.33 -9.31
C GLY A 108 15.73 7.49 -9.57
N THR A 109 15.06 7.47 -10.71
CA THR A 109 14.07 8.48 -11.09
C THR A 109 12.85 8.33 -10.19
N ILE A 110 12.88 8.99 -9.03
CA ILE A 110 11.68 9.22 -8.23
C ILE A 110 10.75 10.04 -9.10
N LEU A 111 9.62 9.45 -9.51
CA LEU A 111 8.49 10.25 -9.99
C LEU A 111 8.13 11.18 -8.83
N LYS A 112 8.50 12.46 -8.95
CA LYS A 112 8.02 13.47 -8.02
C LYS A 112 6.50 13.36 -8.00
N PRO A 113 5.85 13.31 -6.81
CA PRO A 113 4.42 13.50 -6.73
C PRO A 113 4.12 14.81 -7.45
N SER A 114 3.44 14.77 -8.60
CA SER A 114 3.00 16.00 -9.24
C SER A 114 1.98 16.62 -8.31
N GLU A 115 2.23 17.85 -7.84
CA GLU A 115 1.25 18.68 -7.12
C GLU A 115 0.06 19.11 -8.02
N ASP A 116 -0.19 18.39 -9.12
CA ASP A 116 -1.33 18.60 -9.98
C ASP A 116 -2.48 17.71 -9.51
N VAL A 117 -3.46 18.38 -8.90
CA VAL A 117 -4.88 18.05 -8.79
C VAL A 117 -5.13 16.54 -8.81
N GLU A 118 -5.29 15.93 -7.63
CA GLU A 118 -5.84 14.58 -7.53
C GLU A 118 -7.10 14.52 -8.40
N PRO A 119 -7.12 13.75 -9.51
CA PRO A 119 -8.37 13.51 -10.19
C PRO A 119 -9.26 12.75 -9.21
N VAL A 120 -10.23 13.47 -8.65
CA VAL A 120 -11.29 12.91 -7.81
C VAL A 120 -12.05 11.94 -8.70
N TYR A 121 -11.63 10.68 -8.71
CA TYR A 121 -12.36 9.59 -9.34
C TYR A 121 -13.60 9.31 -8.48
N PRO A 122 -14.82 9.63 -8.95
CA PRO A 122 -16.02 9.35 -8.21
C PRO A 122 -16.24 7.83 -8.15
N GLY A 123 -16.33 7.27 -6.94
CA GLY A 123 -16.61 5.86 -6.69
C GLY A 123 -15.37 5.00 -6.40
N SER A 124 -15.09 4.80 -5.12
CA SER A 124 -13.97 4.04 -4.52
C SER A 124 -13.99 2.51 -4.77
N ARG A 125 -14.64 2.04 -5.84
CA ARG A 125 -14.75 0.59 -6.15
C ARG A 125 -13.55 0.04 -6.92
N TYR A 126 -12.61 0.88 -7.32
CA TYR A 126 -11.47 0.45 -8.14
C TYR A 126 -10.25 0.20 -7.27
N PRO A 127 -9.59 -0.96 -7.43
CA PRO A 127 -8.39 -1.28 -6.68
C PRO A 127 -7.26 -0.27 -6.97
N ALA A 128 -6.49 0.05 -5.95
CA ALA A 128 -5.20 0.71 -6.10
C ALA A 128 -4.12 -0.33 -6.42
N TYR A 129 -3.07 0.07 -7.11
CA TYR A 129 -1.97 -0.79 -7.50
C TYR A 129 -0.66 -0.20 -7.03
N VAL A 130 0.19 -0.99 -6.39
CA VAL A 130 1.57 -0.61 -6.10
C VAL A 130 2.48 -1.38 -7.04
N ILE A 131 3.26 -0.65 -7.82
CA ILE A 131 4.37 -1.20 -8.59
C ILE A 131 5.62 -1.01 -7.75
N TYR A 132 6.22 -2.12 -7.35
CA TYR A 132 7.48 -2.14 -6.61
C TYR A 132 8.69 -2.16 -7.55
N GLN A 133 8.54 -2.81 -8.71
CA GLN A 133 9.52 -2.82 -9.77
C GLN A 133 8.79 -2.87 -11.11
N GLY A 134 8.93 -1.83 -11.92
CA GLY A 134 8.36 -1.74 -13.27
C GLY A 134 9.42 -1.43 -14.33
N LYS A 135 8.94 -1.16 -15.55
CA LYS A 135 9.78 -0.77 -16.69
C LYS A 135 10.62 0.46 -16.33
N GLY A 136 11.89 0.42 -16.71
CA GLY A 136 12.83 1.51 -16.44
C GLY A 136 13.09 1.77 -14.94
N GLY A 137 12.84 0.79 -14.07
CA GLY A 137 12.96 0.97 -12.62
C GLY A 137 11.83 1.78 -11.99
N THR A 138 10.73 1.99 -12.71
CA THR A 138 9.58 2.76 -12.19
C THR A 138 8.93 2.02 -11.03
N HIS A 139 8.65 2.72 -9.94
CA HIS A 139 7.86 2.25 -8.82
C HIS A 139 6.91 3.36 -8.35
N GLY A 140 5.81 2.99 -7.71
CA GLY A 140 4.80 3.96 -7.27
C GLY A 140 3.41 3.36 -7.03
N VAL A 141 2.51 4.22 -6.54
CA VAL A 141 1.09 3.93 -6.37
C VAL A 141 0.32 4.43 -7.59
N PHE A 142 -0.56 3.60 -8.13
CA PHE A 142 -1.39 3.88 -9.30
C PHE A 142 -2.86 3.59 -8.97
N TYR A 143 -3.76 4.50 -9.35
CA TYR A 143 -5.19 4.37 -9.05
C TYR A 143 -6.03 3.81 -10.21
N ALA A 144 -5.38 3.42 -11.30
CA ALA A 144 -6.01 2.78 -12.44
C ALA A 144 -5.07 1.71 -13.02
N TRP A 145 -5.64 0.60 -13.49
CA TRP A 145 -4.86 -0.42 -14.18
C TRP A 145 -4.46 0.02 -15.58
N LYS A 146 -5.43 0.51 -16.36
CA LYS A 146 -5.21 1.05 -17.71
C LYS A 146 -5.21 2.56 -17.67
N SER A 147 -4.48 3.18 -18.57
CA SER A 147 -4.44 4.63 -18.71
C SER A 147 -5.77 5.18 -19.17
N HIS A 148 -6.15 6.35 -18.64
CA HIS A 148 -7.41 6.99 -18.94
C HIS A 148 -7.26 8.51 -18.86
N ASN A 149 -7.78 9.24 -19.85
CA ASN A 149 -7.75 10.71 -19.92
C ASN A 149 -6.35 11.31 -19.70
N GLY A 150 -5.31 10.70 -20.28
CA GLY A 150 -3.93 11.16 -20.13
C GLY A 150 -3.25 10.80 -18.81
N VAL A 151 -3.96 10.18 -17.86
CA VAL A 151 -3.38 9.63 -16.64
C VAL A 151 -2.87 8.21 -16.91
N SER A 152 -1.57 7.99 -16.72
CA SER A 152 -0.94 6.68 -16.88
C SER A 152 -1.43 5.67 -15.85
N GLY A 153 -1.85 4.49 -16.31
CA GLY A 153 -2.21 3.36 -15.45
C GLY A 153 -1.04 2.44 -15.16
N ALA A 154 -1.17 1.59 -14.13
CA ALA A 154 -0.14 0.63 -13.73
C ALA A 154 0.36 -0.27 -14.88
N ARG A 155 -0.52 -0.62 -15.82
CA ARG A 155 -0.20 -1.47 -16.98
C ARG A 155 0.86 -0.88 -17.91
N GLU A 156 1.06 0.43 -17.92
CA GLU A 156 2.12 1.03 -18.75
C GLU A 156 3.51 0.63 -18.26
N PHE A 157 3.67 0.57 -16.94
CA PHE A 157 4.94 0.27 -16.27
C PHE A 157 5.09 -1.20 -15.90
N TYR A 158 4.00 -1.97 -15.88
CA TYR A 158 4.03 -3.41 -15.66
C TYR A 158 4.04 -4.19 -16.99
N ASP A 159 4.76 -5.31 -17.02
CA ASP A 159 4.75 -6.26 -18.14
C ASP A 159 4.63 -7.66 -17.56
N ASN A 160 3.52 -8.33 -17.88
CA ASN A 160 3.21 -9.65 -17.34
C ASN A 160 4.15 -10.75 -17.87
N SER A 161 4.88 -10.49 -18.95
CA SER A 161 5.90 -11.41 -19.48
C SER A 161 7.25 -11.25 -18.79
N CYS A 162 7.46 -10.14 -18.08
CA CYS A 162 8.71 -9.84 -17.39
C CYS A 162 8.61 -10.28 -15.93
N HIS A 163 9.27 -11.40 -15.59
CA HIS A 163 9.34 -11.93 -14.23
C HIS A 163 10.04 -10.99 -13.23
N LYS A 164 10.75 -9.96 -13.71
CA LYS A 164 11.38 -8.92 -12.89
C LYS A 164 10.38 -7.88 -12.38
N HIS A 165 9.22 -7.75 -13.04
CA HIS A 165 8.23 -6.77 -12.65
C HIS A 165 7.36 -7.28 -11.50
N VAL A 166 7.13 -6.42 -10.51
CA VAL A 166 6.37 -6.77 -9.31
C VAL A 166 5.29 -5.73 -9.08
N VAL A 167 4.04 -6.19 -9.07
CA VAL A 167 2.85 -5.38 -8.81
C VAL A 167 1.95 -6.09 -7.80
N ARG A 168 1.31 -5.32 -6.92
CA ARG A 168 0.23 -5.81 -6.05
C ARG A 168 -0.97 -4.88 -6.11
N SER A 169 -2.16 -5.45 -6.20
CA SER A 169 -3.42 -4.71 -6.09
C SER A 169 -3.91 -4.66 -4.65
N PHE A 170 -4.61 -3.59 -4.31
CA PHE A 170 -5.20 -3.32 -3.01
C PHE A 170 -6.63 -2.88 -3.20
N SER A 171 -7.53 -3.33 -2.31
CA SER A 171 -8.92 -2.87 -2.27
C SER A 171 -9.05 -1.42 -1.81
N ASN A 172 -8.04 -0.90 -1.09
CA ASN A 172 -8.05 0.41 -0.48
C ASN A 172 -6.80 1.21 -0.88
N ARG A 173 -6.99 2.49 -1.25
CA ARG A 173 -5.92 3.44 -1.60
C ARG A 173 -5.00 3.74 -0.41
N ALA A 174 -5.57 3.98 0.78
CA ALA A 174 -4.80 4.26 1.99
C ALA A 174 -3.87 3.08 2.32
N LEU A 175 -4.37 1.86 2.15
CA LEU A 175 -3.58 0.65 2.36
C LEU A 175 -2.43 0.56 1.33
N ALA A 176 -2.71 0.84 0.05
CA ALA A 176 -1.67 0.87 -0.98
C ALA A 176 -0.55 1.88 -0.67
N HIS A 177 -0.91 3.05 -0.13
CA HIS A 177 0.06 4.05 0.31
C HIS A 177 0.87 3.60 1.51
N GLU A 178 0.24 3.10 2.57
CA GLU A 178 0.93 2.57 3.77
C GLU A 178 2.00 1.56 3.35
N PHE A 179 1.63 0.62 2.47
CA PHE A 179 2.54 -0.40 1.98
C PHE A 179 3.65 0.12 1.07
N TYR A 180 3.36 1.13 0.25
CA TYR A 180 4.38 1.78 -0.57
C TYR A 180 5.34 2.62 0.26
N GLU A 181 4.86 3.33 1.28
CA GLU A 181 5.68 4.09 2.21
C GLU A 181 6.59 3.16 3.03
N GLU A 182 6.08 2.04 3.53
CA GLU A 182 6.91 1.02 4.19
C GLU A 182 8.03 0.50 3.27
N PHE A 183 7.71 0.26 2.00
CA PHE A 183 8.69 -0.15 0.98
C PHE A 183 9.78 0.89 0.77
N VAL A 184 9.43 2.17 0.64
CA VAL A 184 10.39 3.28 0.48
C VAL A 184 11.22 3.46 1.75
N ASN A 185 10.59 3.47 2.92
CA ASN A 185 11.26 3.66 4.21
C ASN A 185 12.24 2.53 4.55
N ALA A 186 11.97 1.32 4.06
CA ALA A 186 12.89 0.17 4.19
C ALA A 186 14.11 0.25 3.25
N GLY A 187 14.20 1.25 2.37
CA GLY A 187 15.32 1.41 1.43
C GLY A 187 15.36 0.35 0.33
N ILE A 188 14.23 -0.32 0.07
CA ILE A 188 14.13 -1.35 -0.96
C ILE A 188 14.21 -0.76 -2.38
N PRO A 189 13.65 0.43 -2.71
CA PRO A 189 13.86 1.03 -4.02
C PRO A 189 15.33 1.15 -4.40
N GLU A 190 16.18 1.60 -3.46
CA GLU A 190 17.62 1.73 -3.65
C GLU A 190 18.29 0.37 -3.83
N LEU A 191 17.83 -0.63 -3.07
CA LEU A 191 18.25 -2.02 -3.22
C LEU A 191 17.90 -2.60 -4.61
N LEU A 192 16.86 -2.08 -5.27
CA LEU A 192 16.37 -2.56 -6.57
C LEU A 192 16.67 -1.62 -7.74
N ALA A 193 17.40 -0.53 -7.49
CA ALA A 193 17.62 0.56 -8.46
C ALA A 193 18.33 0.12 -9.74
N GLU A 194 19.11 -0.98 -9.69
CA GLU A 194 19.72 -1.56 -10.88
C GLU A 194 18.65 -2.19 -11.77
N ALA A 195 18.53 -1.66 -12.99
CA ALA A 195 17.52 -2.08 -13.96
C ALA A 195 17.67 -3.54 -14.38
N ASP A 196 18.92 -4.03 -14.45
CA ASP A 196 19.23 -5.40 -14.83
C ASP A 196 19.86 -6.16 -13.67
N PRO A 197 19.14 -7.11 -13.03
CA PRO A 197 19.73 -8.02 -12.06
C PRO A 197 20.87 -8.79 -12.72
N GLU A 198 22.02 -8.84 -12.05
CA GLU A 198 23.09 -9.76 -12.43
C GLU A 198 22.62 -11.21 -12.28
N GLN A 199 23.17 -12.15 -13.06
CA GLN A 199 22.72 -13.55 -13.06
C GLN A 199 22.82 -14.24 -11.70
N ASP A 200 23.72 -13.73 -10.84
CA ASP A 200 24.01 -14.23 -9.50
C ASP A 200 23.52 -13.27 -8.39
N GLU A 201 22.54 -12.39 -8.71
CA GLU A 201 21.90 -11.54 -7.71
C GLU A 201 20.89 -12.34 -6.88
N HIS A 202 21.13 -12.39 -5.57
CA HIS A 202 20.21 -12.94 -4.58
C HIS A 202 19.96 -11.93 -3.46
N PHE A 203 18.95 -12.19 -2.63
CA PHE A 203 18.63 -11.33 -1.50
C PHE A 203 18.61 -12.13 -0.22
N ILE A 204 19.14 -11.57 0.85
CA ILE A 204 19.07 -12.14 2.19
C ILE A 204 18.17 -11.23 3.02
N VAL A 205 17.00 -11.74 3.41
CA VAL A 205 16.05 -11.04 4.26
C VAL A 205 16.27 -11.50 5.70
N VAL A 206 16.76 -10.61 6.55
CA VAL A 206 16.96 -10.91 7.98
C VAL A 206 15.81 -10.41 8.84
N GLU A 207 15.11 -9.36 8.41
CA GLU A 207 13.89 -8.90 9.04
C GLU A 207 12.77 -8.85 8.00
N GLY A 208 11.64 -9.47 8.27
CA GLY A 208 10.50 -9.53 7.35
C GLY A 208 9.43 -10.51 7.85
N VAL A 209 8.32 -10.62 7.11
CA VAL A 209 7.22 -11.54 7.43
C VAL A 209 7.68 -13.00 7.37
N LYS A 210 8.53 -13.32 6.41
CA LYS A 210 9.14 -14.64 6.25
C LYS A 210 10.62 -14.46 5.90
N PRO A 211 11.49 -14.18 6.89
CA PRO A 211 12.92 -14.01 6.66
C PRO A 211 13.51 -15.26 6.00
N MET A 212 14.19 -15.07 4.87
CA MET A 212 14.76 -16.14 4.05
C MET A 212 15.78 -15.59 3.05
N ALA A 213 16.52 -16.48 2.40
CA ALA A 213 17.21 -16.14 1.16
C ALA A 213 16.24 -16.22 -0.03
N CYS A 214 16.23 -15.20 -0.88
CA CYS A 214 15.37 -15.08 -2.05
C CYS A 214 16.19 -15.13 -3.33
N ARG A 215 15.71 -15.93 -4.29
CA ARG A 215 16.37 -16.10 -5.59
C ARG A 215 16.18 -14.91 -6.52
N ASP A 216 15.06 -14.20 -6.37
CA ASP A 216 14.67 -13.11 -7.24
C ASP A 216 13.92 -12.02 -6.47
N ARG A 217 13.73 -10.87 -7.12
CA ARG A 217 13.06 -9.68 -6.57
C ARG A 217 11.59 -9.95 -6.23
N LYS A 218 10.93 -10.84 -6.97
CA LYS A 218 9.53 -11.21 -6.72
C LYS A 218 9.41 -11.96 -5.39
N ALA A 219 10.26 -12.95 -5.14
CA ALA A 219 10.30 -13.68 -3.88
C ALA A 219 10.66 -12.77 -2.71
N LEU A 220 11.59 -11.82 -2.91
CA LEU A 220 11.90 -10.79 -1.92
C LEU A 220 10.64 -10.01 -1.50
N ILE A 221 9.94 -9.41 -2.47
CA ILE A 221 8.82 -8.50 -2.20
C ILE A 221 7.56 -9.26 -1.77
N MET A 222 7.19 -10.31 -2.51
CA MET A 222 5.89 -10.98 -2.39
C MET A 222 5.87 -12.09 -1.35
N ASP A 223 7.00 -12.77 -1.11
CA ASP A 223 7.04 -13.92 -0.20
C ASP A 223 7.70 -13.56 1.14
N ALA A 224 8.88 -12.93 1.09
CA ALA A 224 9.70 -12.71 2.28
C ALA A 224 9.30 -11.45 3.05
N LEU A 225 9.20 -10.31 2.37
CA LEU A 225 8.76 -9.07 3.00
C LEU A 225 7.23 -9.03 3.08
N GLN A 226 6.53 -9.55 2.07
CA GLN A 226 5.09 -9.33 1.81
C GLN A 226 4.70 -7.84 1.96
N PHE A 227 5.72 -6.98 1.76
CA PHE A 227 5.85 -5.55 2.00
C PHE A 227 5.43 -5.02 3.39
N ARG A 228 5.65 -5.78 4.46
CA ARG A 228 5.49 -5.32 5.85
C ARG A 228 6.83 -4.88 6.46
N GLY A 229 7.42 -3.84 5.89
CA GLY A 229 8.77 -3.37 6.21
C GLY A 229 9.81 -4.51 6.16
N GLY A 230 10.96 -4.29 6.77
CA GLY A 230 11.99 -5.31 6.92
C GLY A 230 13.38 -4.83 6.53
N VAL A 231 14.33 -5.74 6.64
CA VAL A 231 15.74 -5.50 6.35
C VAL A 231 16.21 -6.61 5.43
N ALA A 232 16.61 -6.21 4.24
CA ALA A 232 17.15 -7.07 3.21
C ALA A 232 18.46 -6.51 2.69
N TYR A 233 19.35 -7.41 2.26
CA TYR A 233 20.59 -7.04 1.61
C TYR A 233 20.75 -7.81 0.32
N ARG A 234 21.42 -7.17 -0.64
CA ARG A 234 21.85 -7.83 -1.87
C ARG A 234 23.02 -8.77 -1.56
N PHE A 235 23.00 -9.95 -2.15
CA PHE A 235 24.04 -10.95 -2.07
C PHE A 235 24.44 -11.36 -3.48
N MET A 236 25.74 -11.37 -3.76
CA MET A 236 26.28 -11.77 -5.05
C MET A 236 26.92 -13.16 -4.92
N GLY A 237 26.45 -14.13 -5.69
CA GLY A 237 26.95 -15.50 -5.69
C GLY A 237 25.84 -16.52 -5.86
N ASP A 238 26.14 -17.79 -5.59
CA ASP A 238 25.15 -18.85 -5.75
C ASP A 238 24.13 -18.90 -4.60
N MET A 239 22.95 -19.45 -4.90
CA MET A 239 21.85 -19.56 -3.94
C MET A 239 22.21 -20.40 -2.70
N GLY A 240 23.09 -21.40 -2.83
CA GLY A 240 23.57 -22.21 -1.72
C GLY A 240 24.38 -21.38 -0.73
N SER A 241 25.28 -20.54 -1.24
CA SER A 241 26.06 -19.58 -0.45
C SER A 241 25.17 -18.53 0.23
N ALA A 242 24.14 -18.02 -0.46
CA ALA A 242 23.16 -17.11 0.13
C ALA A 242 22.42 -17.75 1.32
N TRP A 243 21.99 -19.01 1.18
CA TRP A 243 21.39 -19.78 2.27
C TRP A 243 22.35 -20.07 3.42
N GLY A 244 23.60 -20.42 3.10
CA GLY A 244 24.65 -20.59 4.11
C GLY A 244 24.83 -19.33 4.94
N LYS A 245 24.86 -18.17 4.28
CA LYS A 245 24.97 -16.86 4.95
C LYS A 245 23.73 -16.54 5.78
N PHE A 246 22.53 -16.79 5.26
CA PHE A 246 21.29 -16.62 6.03
C PHE A 246 21.27 -17.49 7.29
N ASN A 247 21.64 -18.78 7.17
CA ASN A 247 21.68 -19.70 8.32
C ASN A 247 22.74 -19.29 9.35
N GLN A 248 23.87 -18.73 8.92
CA GLN A 248 24.86 -18.13 9.81
C GLN A 248 24.26 -16.97 10.61
N LEU A 249 23.58 -16.03 9.95
CA LEU A 249 22.92 -14.88 10.60
C LEU A 249 21.81 -15.34 11.55
N LYS A 250 21.05 -16.37 11.16
CA LYS A 250 20.03 -16.99 11.99
C LYS A 250 20.62 -17.62 13.26
N ALA A 251 21.72 -18.36 13.15
CA ALA A 251 22.42 -18.95 14.29
C ALA A 251 22.98 -17.89 15.25
N GLN A 252 23.29 -16.70 14.74
CA GLN A 252 23.72 -15.53 15.52
C GLN A 252 22.57 -14.76 16.17
N GLY A 253 21.30 -15.16 15.94
CA GLY A 253 20.13 -14.46 16.48
C GLY A 253 19.81 -13.13 15.78
N LEU A 254 20.39 -12.89 14.59
CA LEU A 254 20.19 -11.66 13.81
C LEU A 254 18.97 -11.72 12.88
N VAL A 255 18.29 -12.86 12.81
CA VAL A 255 17.10 -13.05 11.96
C VAL A 255 15.84 -12.90 12.81
N LYS A 256 14.95 -11.99 12.41
CA LYS A 256 13.74 -11.61 13.14
C LYS A 256 12.52 -11.67 12.23
N VAL A 257 11.48 -12.35 12.69
CA VAL A 257 10.17 -12.31 12.02
C VAL A 257 9.44 -11.03 12.43
N THR A 258 9.05 -10.22 11.47
CA THR A 258 8.20 -9.05 11.68
C THR A 258 6.74 -9.43 11.40
N HIS A 259 5.82 -8.89 12.20
CA HIS A 259 4.37 -9.08 12.03
C HIS A 259 3.89 -10.54 11.90
N PRO A 260 4.12 -11.41 12.89
CA PRO A 260 3.78 -12.84 12.81
C PRO A 260 2.27 -13.12 12.59
N SER A 261 1.38 -12.15 12.89
CA SER A 261 -0.06 -12.35 12.84
C SER A 261 -0.81 -11.03 12.58
N ARG A 262 -0.97 -10.62 11.33
CA ARG A 262 -2.16 -9.86 10.93
C ARG A 262 -2.82 -10.71 9.85
N THR A 263 -4.01 -11.22 10.16
CA THR A 263 -4.88 -11.91 9.19
C THR A 263 -5.06 -10.96 8.00
N LEU A 264 -4.41 -11.26 6.88
CA LEU A 264 -4.59 -10.50 5.65
C LEU A 264 -5.98 -10.88 5.11
N PHE A 265 -6.90 -9.92 5.14
CA PHE A 265 -8.21 -9.99 4.50
C PHE A 265 -8.11 -9.59 3.03
#